data_AF-A0A284VJH7-F1
#
_entry.id   AF-A0A284VJH7-F1
#
_cell.length_a   1.000
_cell.length_b   1.000
_cell.length_c   1.000
_cell.angle_alpha   90.00
_cell.angle_beta   90.00
_cell.angle_gamma   90.00
#
_symmetry.space_group_name_H-M   'P 1'
#
loop_
_entity.id
_entity.type
_entity.pdbx_description
1 polymer ?
#
loop_
_entity_poly.entity_id
_entity_poly.type
_entity_poly.pdbx_seq_one_letter_code
_entity_poly.pdbx_strand_id
1 'polypeptide(L)' 'MAPYDRICITAACIDIPPLIEQLRAGGRLIAPVMEEGIQNLVLLEKGERGVERNVISKVLYIPLKGRYGVSKV' A
#
# COMPACT_ATOMS: atom_id res chain seq x y z
N MET A 1 -8.13 4.28 -15.72
CA MET A 1 -9.19 5.14 -15.15
C MET A 1 -8.81 5.43 -13.70
N ALA A 2 -9.10 6.63 -13.22
CA ALA A 2 -8.96 7.11 -11.86
C ALA A 2 -9.94 8.31 -11.76
N PRO A 3 -10.44 8.70 -10.57
CA PRO A 3 -10.05 8.22 -9.24
C PRO A 3 -10.74 6.91 -8.80
N TYR A 4 -10.11 6.18 -7.89
CA TYR A 4 -10.62 4.96 -7.25
C TYR A 4 -11.11 5.22 -5.83
N ASP A 5 -12.11 4.44 -5.44
CA ASP A 5 -12.66 4.42 -4.09
C ASP A 5 -11.72 3.73 -3.10
N ARG A 6 -11.25 2.56 -3.52
CA ARG A 6 -10.43 1.65 -2.74
C ARG A 6 -9.39 1.02 -3.65
N ILE A 7 -8.18 0.87 -3.15
CA ILE A 7 -7.10 0.15 -3.82
C ILE A 7 -6.61 -0.94 -2.86
N CYS A 8 -6.47 -2.17 -3.34
CA CYS A 8 -5.97 -3.29 -2.56
C CYS A 8 -4.75 -3.87 -3.28
N ILE A 9 -3.60 -3.88 -2.60
CA ILE A 9 -2.38 -4.51 -3.10
C ILE A 9 -2.28 -5.87 -2.40
N THR A 10 -2.26 -6.96 -3.18
CA THR A 10 -2.24 -8.33 -2.66
C THR A 10 -0.86 -8.99 -2.77
N ALA A 11 0.21 -8.18 -2.72
CA ALA A 11 1.60 -8.61 -2.75
C ALA A 11 2.47 -7.60 -2.00
N ALA A 12 3.43 -8.09 -1.21
CA ALA A 12 4.25 -7.29 -0.33
C ALA A 12 5.15 -6.33 -1.10
N CYS A 13 5.00 -5.04 -0.87
CA CYS A 13 5.84 -4.00 -1.45
C CYS A 13 6.89 -3.49 -0.44
N ILE A 14 8.04 -3.06 -0.95
CA ILE A 14 9.06 -2.37 -0.13
C ILE A 14 8.57 -0.95 0.14
N ASP A 15 8.12 -0.29 -0.94
CA ASP A 15 7.46 1.01 -0.88
C ASP A 15 6.09 0.91 -1.57
N ILE A 16 5.08 1.56 -1.00
CA ILE A 16 3.76 1.62 -1.62
C ILE A 16 3.90 2.40 -2.95
N PRO A 17 3.49 1.84 -4.10
CA PRO A 17 3.51 2.57 -5.37
C PRO A 17 2.68 3.87 -5.28
N PRO A 18 2.87 4.87 -6.17
CA PRO A 18 2.18 6.17 -6.12
C PRO A 18 0.70 6.08 -6.55
N LEU A 19 -0.05 5.19 -5.92
CA LEU A 19 -1.46 4.88 -6.15
C LEU A 19 -2.38 5.72 -5.26
N ILE A 20 -1.84 6.34 -4.20
CA ILE A 20 -2.61 7.23 -3.33
C ILE A 20 -3.15 8.44 -4.11
N GLU A 21 -2.39 8.95 -5.08
CA GLU A 21 -2.84 10.04 -5.95
C GLU A 21 -4.06 9.63 -6.78
N GLN A 22 -4.17 8.34 -7.11
CA GLN A 22 -5.29 7.78 -7.85
C GLN A 22 -6.52 7.50 -6.97
N LEU A 23 -6.45 7.68 -5.65
CA LEU A 23 -7.62 7.62 -4.77
C LEU A 23 -8.45 8.91 -4.84
N ARG A 24 -9.78 8.81 -4.73
CA ARG A 24 -10.63 9.95 -4.39
C ARG A 24 -10.37 10.46 -2.97
N ALA A 25 -10.84 11.67 -2.63
CA ALA A 25 -10.91 12.12 -1.24
C ALA A 25 -11.77 11.16 -0.41
N GLY A 26 -11.30 10.80 0.79
CA GLY A 26 -11.88 9.72 1.61
C GLY A 26 -11.66 8.31 1.05
N GLY A 27 -10.82 8.18 0.02
CA GLY A 27 -10.40 6.90 -0.54
C GLY A 27 -9.44 6.17 0.41
N ARG A 28 -9.36 4.85 0.27
CA ARG A 28 -8.47 4.02 1.11
C ARG A 28 -7.61 3.07 0.28
N LEU A 29 -6.36 2.89 0.67
CA LEU A 29 -5.47 1.90 0.11
C LEU A 29 -5.04 0.94 1.21
N ILE A 30 -5.10 -0.36 0.94
CA ILE A 30 -4.55 -1.38 1.84
C ILE A 30 -3.45 -2.15 1.13
N ALA A 31 -2.30 -2.33 1.79
CA ALA A 31 -1.15 -3.01 1.22
C ALA A 31 -0.31 -3.70 2.31
N PRO A 32 0.22 -4.90 2.04
CA PRO A 32 1.31 -5.46 2.83
C PRO A 32 2.61 -4.71 2.49
N VAL A 33 3.23 -4.11 3.50
CA VAL A 33 4.48 -3.34 3.38
C VAL A 33 5.57 -4.00 4.21
N MET A 34 6.75 -4.17 3.63
CA MET A 34 7.91 -4.69 4.34
C MET A 34 8.66 -3.58 5.07
N GLU A 35 8.69 -3.66 6.40
CA GLU A 35 9.36 -2.70 7.28
C GLU A 35 10.23 -3.47 8.26
N GLU A 36 11.52 -3.17 8.31
CA GLU A 36 12.47 -3.83 9.23
C GLU A 36 12.43 -5.39 9.14
N GLY A 37 12.19 -5.93 7.95
CA GLY A 37 12.10 -7.37 7.70
C GLY A 37 10.77 -8.02 8.12
N ILE A 38 9.80 -7.25 8.63
CA ILE A 38 8.45 -7.70 8.95
C ILE A 38 7.47 -7.16 7.91
N GLN A 39 6.52 -7.97 7.45
CA GLN A 39 5.42 -7.46 6.62
C GLN A 39 4.25 -7.03 7.51
N ASN A 40 3.91 -5.75 7.42
CA ASN A 40 2.75 -5.17 8.09
C ASN A 40 1.65 -4.92 7.05
N LEU A 41 0.41 -5.29 7.36
CA LEU A 41 -0.74 -4.86 6.59
C LEU A 41 -1.06 -3.41 6.97
N VAL A 42 -0.85 -2.50 6.03
CA VAL A 42 -0.97 -1.06 6.23
C VAL A 42 -2.22 -0.56 5.54
N LEU A 43 -3.02 0.23 6.25
CA LEU A 43 -4.13 0.99 5.72
C LEU A 43 -3.70 2.46 5.58
N LEU A 44 -3.84 2.99 4.37
CA LEU A 44 -3.70 4.41 4.07
C LEU A 44 -5.08 5.00 3.79
N GLU A 45 -5.39 6.12 4.41
CA GLU A 45 -6.62 6.88 4.16
C GLU A 45 -6.28 8.27 3.61
N LYS A 46 -6.83 8.60 2.44
CA LYS A 46 -6.64 9.92 1.82
C LYS A 46 -7.63 10.91 2.41
N GLY A 47 -7.23 11.56 3.50
CA GLY A 47 -7.99 12.64 4.14
C GLY A 47 -7.85 13.97 3.39
N GLU A 48 -8.57 14.98 3.86
CA GLU A 48 -8.55 16.33 3.25
C GLU A 48 -7.21 17.06 3.45
N ARG A 49 -6.49 16.73 4.52
CA ARG A 49 -5.23 17.39 4.94
C ARG A 49 -3.97 16.59 4.65
N GLY A 50 -4.09 15.41 4.03
CA GLY A 50 -2.97 14.51 3.80
C GLY A 50 -3.38 13.04 3.87
N VAL A 51 -2.40 12.18 4.07
CA VAL A 51 -2.58 10.72 4.11
C VAL A 51 -2.36 10.24 5.53
N GLU A 52 -3.36 9.57 6.09
CA GLU A 52 -3.24 8.91 7.38
C GLU A 52 -2.79 7.47 7.18
N ARG A 53 -1.83 7.01 8.00
CA ARG A 53 -1.22 5.68 7.90
C ARG A 53 -1.45 4.90 9.18
N ASN A 54 -2.07 3.73 9.07
CA ASN A 54 -2.36 2.82 10.17
C ASN A 54 -1.82 1.43 9.89
N VAL A 55 -1.11 0.84 10.85
CA VAL A 55 -0.70 -0.58 10.80
C VAL A 55 -1.81 -1.42 11.43
N ILE A 56 -2.35 -2.38 10.67
CA ILE A 56 -3.47 -3.22 11.10
C ILE A 56 -2.99 -4.50 11.79
N SER A 57 -2.06 -5.22 11.16
CA SER A 57 -1.54 -6.50 11.69
C SER A 57 -0.26 -6.92 10.97
N LYS A 58 0.46 -7.89 11.53
CA LYS A 58 1.56 -8.58 10.85
C LYS A 58 0.98 -9.64 9.90
N VAL A 59 1.52 -9.74 8.70
CA VAL A 59 1.05 -10.66 7.65
C VAL A 59 2.22 -11.33 6.94
N LEU A 60 1.95 -12.26 6.02
CA LEU A 60 2.96 -12.86 5.16
C LEU A 60 2.39 -13.10 3.76
N TYR A 61 2.66 -12.16 2.85
CA TYR A 61 2.28 -12.19 1.44
C TYR A 61 3.47 -12.51 0.55
N ILE A 62 3.18 -12.98 -0.67
CA ILE A 62 4.19 -13.07 -1.73
C ILE A 62 4.76 -11.69 -2.06
N PRO A 63 6.02 -11.58 -2.50
CA PRO A 63 6.60 -10.30 -2.87
C PRO A 63 5.98 -9.73 -4.15
N LEU A 64 5.76 -8.42 -4.18
CA LEU A 64 5.45 -7.68 -5.40
C LEU A 64 6.71 -7.67 -6.27
N LYS A 65 6.57 -8.04 -7.55
CA LYS A 65 7.68 -8.01 -8.52
C LYS A 65 7.62 -6.73 -9.35
N GLY A 66 8.75 -6.05 -9.50
CA GLY A 66 8.88 -4.84 -10.31
C GLY A 66 9.40 -3.64 -9.53
N ARG A 67 9.25 -2.44 -10.10
CA ARG A 67 9.88 -1.19 -9.61
C ARG A 67 9.63 -0.86 -8.13
N TYR A 68 8.45 -1.21 -7.62
CA TYR A 68 8.00 -0.88 -6.25
C TYR A 68 8.02 -2.09 -5.30
N GLY A 69 8.54 -3.22 -5.77
CA GLY A 69 8.77 -4.40 -4.94
C GLY A 69 10.18 -4.93 -5.17
N VAL A 70 10.35 -6.23 -5.12
CA VAL A 70 11.64 -6.83 -5.51
C VAL A 70 11.75 -6.80 -7.04
N SER A 71 12.71 -6.01 -7.52
CA SER A 71 13.31 -6.28 -8.83
C SER A 71 14.02 -7.62 -8.70
N LYS A 72 13.68 -8.56 -9.56
CA LYS A 72 14.19 -9.94 -9.57
C LYS A 72 15.66 -10.09 -9.14
N VAL A 73 15.92 -11.16 -8.40
CA VAL A 73 17.18 -11.93 -8.45
C VAL A 73 17.43 -12.40 -9.88
#